data_AF-D8TG19-F1
#
_entry.id   AF-D8TG19-F1
#
_cell.length_a   1.000
_cell.length_b   1.000
_cell.length_c   1.000
_cell.angle_alpha   90.00
_cell.angle_beta   90.00
_cell.angle_gamma   90.00
#
_symmetry.space_group_name_H-M   'P 1'
#
loop_
_entity.id
_entity.type
_entity.pdbx_description
1 polymer ?
#
loop_
_entity_poly.entity_id
_entity_poly.type
_entity_poly.pdbx_seq_one_letter_code
_entity_poly.pdbx_strand_id
1 'polypeptide(L)' 'MMKSGIADMVNTGGRPGGSITASLFLKQFVDEKIPWAHLDIAGPVWNEKKKMATGFAVGTLVEWVSKHASSS' A
#
# COMPACT_ATOMS: atom_id res chain seq x y z
N MET A 1 -3.01 -18.09 -4.52
CA MET A 1 -1.70 -17.41 -4.62
C MET A 1 -0.96 -17.37 -3.29
N MET A 2 -1.59 -17.04 -2.15
CA MET A 2 -0.88 -16.95 -0.85
C MET A 2 -0.98 -18.20 0.04
N LYS A 3 -1.33 -19.37 -0.51
CA LYS A 3 -1.44 -20.62 0.27
C LYS A 3 -0.03 -21.14 0.60
N SER A 4 0.21 -21.49 1.86
CA SER A 4 1.41 -22.21 2.29
C SER A 4 1.04 -23.63 2.72
N GLY A 5 1.94 -24.59 2.51
CA GLY A 5 1.77 -25.96 2.99
C GLY A 5 2.28 -26.19 4.42
N ILE A 6 2.89 -25.17 5.02
CA ILE A 6 3.57 -25.26 6.33
C ILE A 6 3.10 -24.14 7.28
N ALA A 7 2.80 -22.96 6.75
CA ALA A 7 2.38 -21.78 7.50
C ALA A 7 0.98 -21.33 7.07
N ASP A 8 0.46 -20.29 7.74
CA ASP A 8 -0.86 -19.72 7.40
C ASP A 8 -0.87 -19.11 6.00
N MET A 9 0.26 -18.56 5.55
CA MET A 9 0.38 -17.92 4.23
C MET A 9 1.82 -17.78 3.74
N VAL A 10 1.99 -17.52 2.44
CA VAL A 10 3.27 -17.08 1.84
C VAL A 10 3.29 -15.58 1.60
N ASN A 11 4.47 -14.96 1.70
CA ASN A 11 4.67 -13.52 1.49
C ASN A 11 4.76 -13.09 0.02
N THR A 12 4.79 -14.04 -0.92
CA THR A 12 4.83 -13.77 -2.37
C THR A 12 3.89 -14.70 -3.13
N GLY A 13 3.10 -14.14 -4.04
CA GLY A 13 2.16 -14.87 -4.90
C GLY A 13 2.74 -15.28 -6.26
N GLY A 14 4.01 -14.98 -6.54
CA GLY A 14 4.62 -15.10 -7.88
C GLY A 14 4.59 -13.80 -8.68
N ARG A 15 5.03 -13.86 -9.95
CA ARG A 15 5.22 -12.69 -10.82
C ARG A 15 3.91 -11.99 -11.28
N PRO A 16 2.83 -12.71 -11.63
CA PRO A 16 1.58 -12.06 -12.03
C PRO A 16 0.86 -11.43 -10.83
N GLY A 17 0.41 -10.18 -10.97
CA GLY A 17 -0.46 -9.53 -9.97
C GLY A 17 0.21 -9.20 -8.63
N GLY A 18 1.54 -9.02 -8.61
CA GLY A 18 2.33 -8.77 -7.41
C GLY A 18 1.73 -7.73 -6.46
N SER A 19 1.45 -6.51 -6.94
CA SER A 19 0.88 -5.43 -6.10
C SER A 19 -0.46 -5.79 -5.46
N ILE A 20 -1.33 -6.53 -6.16
CA ILE A 20 -2.62 -6.96 -5.60
C ILE A 20 -2.40 -8.01 -4.51
N THR A 21 -1.55 -9.01 -4.76
CA THR A 21 -1.24 -10.04 -3.76
C THR A 21 -0.54 -9.46 -2.53
N ALA A 22 0.33 -8.47 -2.70
CA ALA A 22 0.96 -7.75 -1.60
C ALA A 22 -0.08 -6.97 -0.77
N SER A 23 -1.01 -6.26 -1.42
CA SER A 23 -2.12 -5.58 -0.71
C SER A 23 -2.98 -6.56 0.09
N LEU A 24 -3.33 -7.71 -0.49
CA LEU A 24 -4.09 -8.75 0.20
C LEU A 24 -3.32 -9.37 1.37
N PHE A 25 -1.99 -9.49 1.25
CA PHE A 25 -1.11 -9.91 2.35
C PHE A 25 -1.20 -8.93 3.51
N LEU A 26 -1.03 -7.62 3.25
CA LEU A 26 -1.12 -6.59 4.29
C LEU A 26 -2.49 -6.56 4.96
N LYS A 27 -3.58 -6.76 4.19
CA LYS A 27 -4.94 -6.78 4.73
C LYS A 27 -5.17 -7.87 5.78
N GLN A 28 -4.42 -8.98 5.77
CA GLN A 28 -4.58 -10.04 6.78
C GLN A 28 -4.26 -9.58 8.21
N PHE A 29 -3.52 -8.48 8.35
CA PHE A 29 -3.08 -7.94 9.63
C PHE A 29 -3.96 -6.79 10.16
N VAL A 30 -5.07 -6.49 9.48
CA VAL A 30 -5.98 -5.41 9.85
C VAL A 30 -7.33 -6.00 10.23
N ASP A 31 -7.83 -5.65 11.42
CA ASP A 31 -9.17 -6.06 11.86
C ASP A 31 -10.25 -5.54 10.92
N GLU A 32 -11.25 -6.36 10.63
CA GLU A 32 -12.32 -6.04 9.66
C GLU A 32 -13.12 -4.77 10.02
N LYS A 33 -13.13 -4.38 11.30
CA LYS A 33 -13.83 -3.18 11.79
C LYS A 33 -13.04 -1.89 11.56
N ILE A 34 -11.76 -1.99 11.18
CA ILE A 34 -10.89 -0.83 10.98
C ILE A 34 -10.94 -0.42 9.49
N PRO A 35 -11.45 0.77 9.15
CA PRO A 35 -11.35 1.29 7.79
C PRO A 35 -9.88 1.41 7.39
N TRP A 36 -9.53 0.80 6.25
CA TRP A 36 -8.13 0.67 5.84
C TRP A 36 -7.93 0.93 4.36
N ALA A 37 -6.80 1.57 4.05
CA ALA A 37 -6.32 1.80 2.70
C ALA A 37 -4.83 1.52 2.62
N HIS A 38 -4.39 0.99 1.47
CA HIS A 38 -2.99 0.80 1.13
C HIS A 38 -2.67 1.59 -0.15
N LEU A 39 -1.55 2.32 -0.12
CA LEU A 39 -1.04 3.07 -1.25
C LEU A 39 0.33 2.52 -1.66
N ASP A 40 0.39 1.83 -2.80
CA ASP A 40 1.63 1.36 -3.42
C ASP A 40 2.26 2.52 -4.22
N ILE A 41 3.39 3.05 -3.75
CA ILE A 41 4.09 4.19 -4.35
C ILE A 41 5.39 3.80 -5.07
N ALA A 42 5.66 2.51 -5.25
CA ALA A 42 6.94 2.05 -5.79
C ALA A 42 7.28 2.66 -7.15
N GLY A 43 6.28 2.86 -8.02
CA GLY A 43 6.45 3.50 -9.33
C GLY A 43 6.83 4.98 -9.27
N PRO A 44 6.04 5.84 -8.60
CA PRO A 44 6.28 7.28 -8.63
C PRO A 44 7.24 7.83 -7.58
N VAL A 45 7.72 7.04 -6.60
CA VAL A 45 8.55 7.54 -5.48
C VAL A 45 9.89 8.13 -5.91
N TRP A 46 10.45 7.67 -7.04
CA TRP A 46 11.78 8.06 -7.52
C TRP A 46 11.74 8.55 -8.97
N ASN A 47 12.40 9.67 -9.24
CA ASN A 47 12.58 10.18 -10.59
C ASN A 47 13.96 9.80 -11.11
N GLU A 48 14.02 8.82 -12.00
CA GLU A 48 15.28 8.32 -12.58
C GLU A 48 16.08 9.39 -13.33
N LYS A 49 15.40 10.32 -14.03
CA LYS A 49 16.08 11.36 -14.81
C LYS A 49 16.76 12.39 -13.90
N LYS A 50 16.07 12.77 -12.82
CA LYS A 50 16.57 13.76 -11.85
C LYS A 50 17.38 13.14 -10.72
N LYS A 51 17.42 11.81 -10.62
CA LYS A 51 18.07 11.02 -9.55
C LYS A 51 17.70 11.53 -8.16
N MET A 52 16.41 11.73 -7.92
CA MET A 52 15.91 12.26 -6.65
C MET A 52 14.53 11.68 -6.31
N ALA A 53 14.21 11.69 -5.02
CA ALA A 53 12.87 11.38 -4.53
C ALA A 53 11.85 12.44 -4.99
N THR A 54 10.63 12.02 -5.30
CA THR A 54 9.59 12.89 -5.85
C THR A 54 8.71 13.55 -4.79
N GLY A 55 8.66 13.00 -3.57
CA GLY A 55 7.68 13.38 -2.57
C GLY A 55 6.24 12.98 -2.93
N PHE A 56 6.08 12.01 -3.84
CA PHE A 56 4.77 11.51 -4.25
C PHE A 56 3.92 11.08 -3.03
N ALA A 57 2.62 11.29 -3.12
CA ALA A 57 1.60 11.09 -2.09
C ALA A 57 1.60 12.06 -0.89
N VAL A 58 2.64 12.86 -0.65
CA VAL A 58 2.65 13.82 0.48
C VAL A 58 1.49 14.81 0.38
N GLY A 59 1.34 15.50 -0.75
CA GLY A 59 0.23 16.45 -0.96
C GLY A 59 -1.14 15.78 -0.87
N THR A 60 -1.28 14.55 -1.38
CA THR A 60 -2.51 13.77 -1.30
C THR A 60 -2.91 13.47 0.14
N LEU A 61 -1.96 13.04 0.98
CA LEU A 61 -2.23 12.73 2.39
C LEU A 61 -2.52 14.00 3.20
N VAL A 62 -1.78 15.08 2.97
CA VAL A 62 -2.02 16.38 3.63
C VAL A 62 -3.42 16.90 3.31
N GLU A 63 -3.80 16.88 2.03
CA GLU A 63 -5.13 17.31 1.59
C GLU A 63 -6.23 16.42 2.18
N TRP A 64 -6.02 15.10 2.19
CA TRP A 64 -6.97 14.15 2.77
C TRP A 64 -7.17 14.41 4.26
N VAL A 65 -6.10 14.52 5.05
CA VAL A 65 -6.18 14.84 6.48
C VAL A 65 -6.86 16.19 6.70
N SER A 66 -6.49 17.23 5.95
CA SER A 66 -7.02 18.59 6.14
C SER A 66 -8.54 18.65 5.90
N LYS A 67 -9.03 17.96 4.87
CA LYS A 67 -10.46 17.85 4.58
C LYS A 67 -11.25 17.13 5.67
N HIS A 68 -10.68 16.06 6.25
CA HIS A 68 -11.37 15.25 7.24
C HIS A 68 -11.21 15.81 8.67
N ALA A 69 -10.16 16.58 8.94
CA ALA A 69 -9.97 17.28 10.21
C ALA A 69 -10.99 18.41 10.44
N SER A 70 -11.51 19.01 9.36
CA SER A 70 -12.48 20.11 9.42
C SER A 70 -13.94 19.63 9.54
N SER A 71 -14.15 18.31 9.60
CA SER A 71 -15.47 17.67 9.64
C SER A 71 -15.85 17.19 11.06
N SER A 72 -15.25 17.78 12.10
CA SER A 72 -15.56 17.53 13.52
C SER A 72 -16.24 18.73 14.16
#